data_AF-A0A958AJR5-F1
#
_entry.id   AF-A0A958AJR5-F1
#
_cell.length_a   1.000
_cell.length_b   1.000
_cell.length_c   1.000
_cell.angle_alpha   90.00
_cell.angle_beta   90.00
_cell.angle_gamma   90.00
#
_symmetry.space_group_name_H-M   'P 1'
#
loop_
_entity.id
_entity.type
_entity.pdbx_description
1 polymer ?
#
loop_
_entity_poly.entity_id
_entity_poly.type
_entity_poly.pdbx_seq_one_letter_code
_entity_poly.pdbx_strand_id
1 'polypeptide(L)'
;MSYRLKSVLNRLSVTQNYRFVMGLCLLGIAAPFLLFPTYLLFGTLAALLLVVVVFVMYRPVQPSLHHLPLLIFSVMIVAAILVSVDPDVTLSKSTGLLLGIGTFLVMHRENRSPALFFRALLILLGLGLGFTVVGVFSTNWVPKVPLLTPVLELLPTNVVTLPENTTGGVQANQLAATIVIFWPLLLTALKISFHQHKVARVLLVFLTTV
;
A
#
# COMPACT_ATOMS: atom_id res chain seq x y z
N MET A 1 -36.99 -6.13 23.75
CA MET A 1 -36.31 -6.72 22.57
C MET A 1 -34.97 -6.03 22.19
N SER A 2 -34.55 -4.94 22.87
CA SER A 2 -33.40 -4.09 22.45
C SER A 2 -32.00 -4.53 22.93
N TYR A 3 -31.89 -5.20 24.09
CA TYR A 3 -30.58 -5.56 24.68
C TYR A 3 -29.85 -6.72 23.98
N ARG A 4 -30.58 -7.74 23.50
CA ARG A 4 -29.99 -8.92 22.84
C ARG A 4 -29.35 -8.55 21.50
N LEU A 5 -30.01 -7.69 20.71
CA LEU A 5 -29.50 -7.22 19.43
C LEU A 5 -28.21 -6.40 19.57
N LYS A 6 -28.16 -5.47 20.54
CA LYS A 6 -26.95 -4.70 20.84
C LYS A 6 -25.78 -5.61 21.22
N SER A 7 -26.03 -6.65 22.03
CA SER A 7 -24.97 -7.58 22.46
C SER A 7 -24.41 -8.44 21.31
N VAL A 8 -25.24 -8.80 20.34
CA VAL A 8 -24.81 -9.57 19.16
C VAL A 8 -24.03 -8.69 18.20
N LEU A 9 -24.51 -7.48 17.93
CA LEU A 9 -23.83 -6.50 17.09
C LEU A 9 -22.45 -6.12 17.65
N ASN A 10 -22.33 -5.99 18.99
CA ASN A 10 -21.06 -5.66 19.62
C ASN A 10 -20.06 -6.84 19.60
N ARG A 11 -20.52 -8.09 19.63
CA ARG A 11 -19.64 -9.25 19.46
C ARG A 11 -19.11 -9.35 18.04
N LEU A 12 -19.97 -9.11 17.05
CA LEU A 12 -19.58 -9.13 15.64
C LEU A 12 -18.54 -8.06 15.32
N SER A 13 -18.72 -6.82 15.81
CA SER A 13 -17.75 -5.74 15.60
C SER A 13 -16.39 -6.00 16.25
N VAL A 14 -16.38 -6.59 17.45
CA VAL A 14 -15.15 -6.93 18.18
C VAL A 14 -14.38 -8.03 17.46
N THR A 15 -15.04 -9.12 17.05
CA THR A 15 -14.39 -10.21 16.28
C THR A 15 -13.83 -9.73 14.95
N GLN A 16 -14.47 -8.73 14.35
CA GLN A 16 -14.05 -8.17 13.07
C GLN A 16 -12.76 -7.36 13.18
N ASN A 17 -12.63 -6.53 14.23
CA ASN A 17 -11.39 -5.78 14.51
C ASN A 17 -10.18 -6.71 14.74
N TYR A 18 -10.35 -7.82 15.46
CA TYR A 18 -9.25 -8.76 15.70
C TYR A 18 -8.76 -9.40 14.41
N ARG A 19 -9.66 -9.81 13.51
CA ARG A 19 -9.28 -10.37 12.21
C ARG A 19 -8.48 -9.36 11.42
N PHE A 20 -8.98 -8.13 11.28
CA PHE A 20 -8.30 -7.06 10.57
C PHE A 20 -6.86 -6.82 11.08
N VAL A 21 -6.70 -6.62 12.39
CA VAL A 21 -5.39 -6.38 13.00
C VAL A 21 -4.48 -7.60 12.78
N MET A 22 -4.99 -8.81 13.00
CA MET A 22 -4.24 -10.04 12.75
C MET A 22 -3.79 -10.14 11.29
N GLY A 23 -4.66 -9.86 10.32
CA GLY A 23 -4.32 -9.89 8.89
C GLY A 23 -3.20 -8.92 8.55
N LEU A 24 -3.28 -7.68 9.04
CA LEU A 24 -2.21 -6.70 8.84
C LEU A 24 -0.91 -7.09 9.56
N CYS A 25 -0.97 -7.63 10.77
CA CYS A 25 0.20 -8.10 11.49
C CYS A 25 0.90 -9.25 10.75
N LEU A 26 0.12 -10.23 10.26
CA LEU A 26 0.66 -11.34 9.48
C LEU A 26 1.36 -10.84 8.20
N LEU A 27 0.71 -9.94 7.46
CA LEU A 27 1.31 -9.34 6.26
C LEU A 27 2.53 -8.46 6.60
N GLY A 28 2.50 -7.74 7.72
CA GLY A 28 3.63 -6.95 8.20
C GLY A 28 4.85 -7.81 8.57
N ILE A 29 4.62 -8.99 9.15
CA ILE A 29 5.67 -9.97 9.43
C ILE A 29 6.22 -10.57 8.12
N ALA A 30 5.36 -10.81 7.13
CA ALA A 30 5.77 -11.30 5.81
C ALA A 30 6.52 -10.25 4.97
N ALA A 31 6.24 -8.97 5.20
CA ALA A 31 6.75 -7.85 4.39
C ALA A 31 8.27 -7.86 4.16
N PRO A 32 9.15 -7.97 5.18
CA PRO A 32 10.59 -7.96 4.94
C PRO A 32 11.06 -9.11 4.03
N PHE A 33 10.45 -10.29 4.15
CA PHE A 33 10.81 -11.46 3.34
C PHE A 33 10.26 -11.39 1.91
N LEU A 34 9.12 -10.71 1.71
CA LEU A 34 8.53 -10.52 0.39
C LEU A 34 9.07 -9.29 -0.34
N LEU A 35 9.59 -8.29 0.38
CA LEU A 35 10.26 -7.14 -0.21
C LEU A 35 11.71 -7.45 -0.58
N PHE A 36 12.34 -8.38 0.14
CA PHE A 36 13.72 -8.79 -0.08
C PHE A 36 13.84 -10.33 -0.14
N PRO A 37 13.26 -10.98 -1.17
CA PRO A 37 13.15 -12.43 -1.23
C PRO A 37 14.48 -13.18 -1.32
N THR A 38 15.58 -12.53 -1.73
CA THR A 38 16.87 -13.19 -1.91
C THR A 38 17.68 -13.33 -0.62
N TYR A 39 17.38 -12.53 0.41
CA TYR A 39 18.12 -12.58 1.68
C TYR A 39 17.90 -13.87 2.46
N LEU A 40 16.67 -14.39 2.48
CA LEU A 40 16.27 -15.56 3.26
C LEU A 40 15.26 -16.40 2.50
N LEU A 41 15.72 -17.26 1.59
CA LEU A 41 14.87 -18.10 0.73
C LEU A 41 13.77 -18.85 1.51
N PHE A 42 14.14 -19.48 2.64
CA PHE A 42 13.17 -20.19 3.49
C PHE A 42 12.15 -19.25 4.14
N GLY A 43 12.58 -18.05 4.52
CA GLY A 43 11.70 -17.00 5.02
C GLY A 43 10.71 -16.52 3.96
N THR A 44 11.17 -16.36 2.72
CA THR A 44 10.34 -15.99 1.56
C THR A 44 9.28 -17.06 1.28
N LEU A 45 9.65 -18.34 1.29
CA LEU A 45 8.70 -19.44 1.11
C LEU A 45 7.64 -19.47 2.22
N ALA A 46 8.06 -19.29 3.48
CA ALA A 46 7.15 -19.19 4.61
C ALA A 46 6.22 -17.97 4.49
N ALA A 47 6.73 -16.83 4.04
CA ALA A 47 5.96 -15.61 3.83
C ALA A 47 4.96 -15.75 2.69
N LEU A 48 5.32 -16.42 1.58
CA LEU A 48 4.41 -16.74 0.49
C LEU A 48 3.28 -17.66 0.96
N LEU A 49 3.60 -18.72 1.73
CA LEU A 49 2.60 -19.58 2.34
C LEU A 49 1.67 -18.78 3.26
N LEU A 50 2.21 -17.83 4.03
CA LEU A 50 1.41 -16.96 4.88
C LEU A 50 0.45 -16.08 4.06
N VAL A 51 0.89 -15.52 2.94
CA VAL A 51 0.02 -14.78 2.02
C VAL A 51 -1.10 -15.66 1.49
N VAL A 52 -0.81 -16.93 1.13
CA VAL A 52 -1.85 -17.89 0.71
C VAL A 52 -2.84 -18.15 1.84
N VAL A 53 -2.37 -18.35 3.07
CA VAL A 53 -3.24 -18.53 4.25
C VAL A 53 -4.14 -17.31 4.44
N VAL A 54 -3.59 -16.10 4.34
CA VAL A 54 -4.38 -14.85 4.37
C VAL A 54 -5.40 -14.88 3.22
N PHE A 55 -5.01 -15.20 2.00
CA PHE A 55 -5.93 -15.28 0.86
C PHE A 55 -7.11 -16.23 1.09
N VAL A 56 -6.85 -17.39 1.70
CA VAL A 56 -7.87 -18.39 2.04
C VAL A 56 -8.76 -17.91 3.20
N MET A 57 -8.18 -17.33 4.25
CA MET A 57 -8.94 -16.76 5.37
C MET A 57 -9.85 -15.60 4.93
N TYR A 58 -9.38 -14.82 3.96
CA TYR A 58 -10.06 -13.66 3.42
C TYR A 58 -10.73 -13.93 2.06
N ARG A 59 -10.97 -15.22 1.71
CA ARG A 59 -11.57 -15.74 0.46
C ARG A 59 -12.28 -14.67 -0.38
N PRO A 60 -11.96 -14.53 -1.68
CA PRO A 60 -12.44 -13.42 -2.47
C PRO A 60 -13.96 -13.29 -2.39
N VAL A 61 -14.34 -12.03 -2.22
CA VAL A 61 -15.69 -11.49 -2.26
C VAL A 61 -16.44 -12.09 -3.46
N GLN A 62 -17.75 -12.26 -3.30
CA GLN A 62 -18.64 -12.69 -4.39
C GLN A 62 -18.22 -12.03 -5.73
N PRO A 63 -18.13 -12.81 -6.83
CA PRO A 63 -17.64 -12.30 -8.10
C PRO A 63 -18.41 -11.02 -8.46
N SER A 64 -17.67 -9.92 -8.62
CA SER A 64 -18.19 -8.60 -8.90
C SER A 64 -17.31 -7.95 -9.94
N LEU A 65 -17.90 -7.17 -10.83
CA LEU A 65 -17.19 -6.40 -11.87
C LEU A 65 -16.11 -5.49 -11.27
N HIS A 66 -16.27 -5.05 -10.02
CA HIS A 66 -15.28 -4.23 -9.32
C HIS A 66 -13.96 -4.96 -9.02
N HIS A 67 -13.93 -6.31 -9.05
CA HIS A 67 -12.71 -7.10 -8.87
C HIS A 67 -12.01 -7.42 -10.19
N LEU A 68 -12.61 -7.07 -11.33
CA LEU A 68 -12.03 -7.33 -12.64
C LEU A 68 -10.63 -6.72 -12.81
N PRO A 69 -10.34 -5.46 -12.37
CA PRO A 69 -8.99 -4.92 -12.45
C PRO A 69 -7.98 -5.74 -11.65
N LEU A 70 -8.36 -6.24 -10.47
CA LEU A 70 -7.49 -7.07 -9.63
C LEU A 70 -7.22 -8.43 -10.28
N LEU A 71 -8.22 -9.02 -10.93
CA LEU A 71 -8.07 -10.27 -11.69
C LEU A 71 -7.13 -10.08 -12.88
N ILE A 72 -7.38 -9.04 -13.70
CA ILE A 72 -6.51 -8.70 -14.84
C ILE A 72 -5.09 -8.47 -14.35
N PHE A 73 -4.92 -7.70 -13.28
CA PHE A 73 -3.61 -7.44 -12.68
C PHE A 73 -2.92 -8.73 -12.22
N SER A 74 -3.65 -9.65 -11.58
CA SER A 74 -3.13 -10.95 -11.15
C SER A 74 -2.69 -11.82 -12.33
N VAL A 75 -3.48 -11.85 -13.42
CA VAL A 75 -3.11 -12.55 -14.66
C VAL A 75 -1.87 -11.93 -15.29
N MET A 76 -1.76 -10.59 -15.28
CA MET A 76 -0.58 -9.89 -15.78
C MET A 76 0.67 -10.18 -14.95
N ILE A 77 0.57 -10.37 -13.64
CA ILE A 77 1.70 -10.82 -12.81
C ILE A 77 2.18 -12.20 -13.27
N VAL A 78 1.25 -13.15 -13.46
CA VAL A 78 1.61 -14.50 -13.95
C VAL A 78 2.28 -14.42 -15.32
N ALA A 79 1.71 -13.64 -16.25
CA ALA A 79 2.30 -13.43 -17.56
C ALA A 79 3.71 -12.80 -17.47
N ALA A 80 3.90 -11.80 -16.61
CA ALA A 80 5.19 -11.16 -16.39
C ALA A 80 6.25 -12.12 -15.84
N ILE A 81 5.86 -13.03 -14.94
CA ILE A 81 6.73 -14.09 -14.42
C ILE A 81 7.13 -15.06 -15.54
N LEU A 82 6.17 -15.52 -16.35
CA LEU A 82 6.39 -16.51 -17.41
C LEU A 82 7.28 -15.99 -18.55
N VAL A 83 7.20 -14.69 -18.86
CA VAL A 83 7.95 -14.06 -19.97
C VAL A 83 9.26 -13.43 -19.48
N SER A 84 9.57 -13.51 -18.18
CA SER A 84 10.73 -12.83 -17.61
C SER A 84 12.06 -13.36 -18.13
N VAL A 85 12.92 -12.45 -18.61
CA VAL A 85 14.30 -12.76 -19.01
C VAL A 85 15.22 -12.89 -17.80
N ASP A 86 14.91 -12.18 -16.71
CA ASP A 86 15.67 -12.18 -15.45
C ASP A 86 14.75 -12.62 -14.29
N PRO A 87 14.83 -13.88 -13.83
CA PRO A 87 13.97 -14.40 -12.79
C PRO A 87 14.14 -13.71 -11.44
N ASP A 88 15.35 -13.27 -11.10
CA ASP A 88 15.66 -12.72 -9.79
C ASP A 88 15.05 -11.32 -9.63
N VAL A 89 15.17 -10.50 -10.66
CA VAL A 89 14.54 -9.16 -10.71
C VAL A 89 13.01 -9.25 -10.73
N THR A 90 12.46 -10.27 -11.37
CA THR A 90 11.01 -10.47 -11.45
C THR A 90 10.43 -11.07 -10.17
N LEU A 91 11.20 -11.88 -9.44
CA LEU A 91 10.79 -12.45 -8.17
C LEU A 91 10.54 -11.37 -7.12
N SER A 92 11.47 -10.42 -6.93
CA SER A 92 11.33 -9.31 -5.97
C SER A 92 10.14 -8.41 -6.28
N LYS A 93 9.89 -8.12 -7.56
CA LYS A 93 8.71 -7.36 -8.00
C LYS A 93 7.42 -8.14 -7.75
N SER A 94 7.37 -9.42 -8.14
CA SER A 94 6.17 -10.24 -8.02
C SER A 94 5.77 -10.49 -6.57
N THR A 95 6.74 -10.77 -5.71
CA THR A 95 6.52 -10.99 -4.27
C THR A 95 6.02 -9.72 -3.56
N GLY A 96 6.60 -8.56 -3.88
CA GLY A 96 6.08 -7.26 -3.44
C GLY A 96 4.65 -6.98 -3.92
N LEU A 97 4.32 -7.34 -5.17
CA LEU A 97 2.95 -7.21 -5.68
C LEU A 97 1.96 -8.12 -4.97
N LEU A 98 2.34 -9.37 -4.67
CA LEU A 98 1.50 -10.29 -3.89
C LEU A 98 1.23 -9.78 -2.48
N LEU A 99 2.23 -9.17 -1.82
CA LEU A 99 2.05 -8.48 -0.54
C LEU A 99 1.03 -7.32 -0.66
N GLY A 100 1.13 -6.54 -1.74
CA GLY A 100 0.17 -5.46 -2.03
C GLY A 100 -1.26 -5.96 -2.22
N ILE A 101 -1.44 -7.04 -2.98
CA ILE A 101 -2.75 -7.69 -3.17
C ILE A 101 -3.30 -8.22 -1.85
N GLY A 102 -2.48 -8.92 -1.06
CA GLY A 102 -2.87 -9.42 0.27
C GLY A 102 -3.34 -8.29 1.19
N THR A 103 -2.59 -7.18 1.20
CA THR A 103 -2.94 -5.98 1.97
C THR A 103 -4.26 -5.36 1.49
N PHE A 104 -4.45 -5.26 0.18
CA PHE A 104 -5.70 -4.77 -0.41
C PHE A 104 -6.89 -5.64 0.01
N LEU A 105 -6.76 -6.97 0.03
CA LEU A 105 -7.86 -7.87 0.42
C LEU A 105 -8.26 -7.72 1.89
N VAL A 106 -7.27 -7.65 2.80
CA VAL A 106 -7.53 -7.42 4.23
C VAL A 106 -8.23 -6.06 4.42
N MET A 107 -7.75 -5.02 3.73
CA MET A 107 -8.34 -3.69 3.79
C MET A 107 -9.76 -3.67 3.22
N HIS A 108 -9.97 -4.22 2.02
CA HIS A 108 -11.25 -4.17 1.33
C HIS A 108 -12.36 -4.91 2.09
N ARG A 109 -12.03 -6.07 2.69
CA ARG A 109 -13.00 -6.89 3.41
C ARG A 109 -13.44 -6.27 4.75
N GLU A 110 -12.52 -5.58 5.42
CA GLU A 110 -12.73 -5.09 6.78
C GLU A 110 -12.98 -3.57 6.86
N ASN A 111 -12.75 -2.81 5.79
CA ASN A 111 -13.13 -1.39 5.71
C ASN A 111 -14.64 -1.22 5.55
N ARG A 112 -15.36 -1.32 6.66
CA ARG A 112 -16.73 -0.79 6.79
C ARG A 112 -16.81 0.48 7.64
N SER A 113 -15.70 0.90 8.23
CA SER A 113 -15.62 2.12 9.04
C SER A 113 -14.89 3.24 8.29
N PRO A 114 -15.50 4.42 8.13
CA PRO A 114 -14.84 5.60 7.55
C PRO A 114 -13.54 5.98 8.27
N ALA A 115 -13.48 5.76 9.59
CA ALA A 115 -12.30 6.06 10.39
C ALA A 115 -11.13 5.12 10.09
N LEU A 116 -11.39 3.84 9.85
CA LEU A 116 -10.36 2.86 9.46
C LEU A 116 -9.83 3.16 8.05
N PHE A 117 -10.72 3.52 7.13
CA PHE A 117 -10.34 3.93 5.77
C PHE A 117 -9.40 5.14 5.80
N PHE A 118 -9.70 6.15 6.61
CA PHE A 118 -8.84 7.33 6.74
C PHE A 118 -7.47 6.99 7.34
N ARG A 119 -7.40 6.14 8.37
CA ARG A 119 -6.12 5.67 8.92
C ARG A 119 -5.29 4.90 7.91
N ALA A 120 -5.92 3.99 7.16
CA ALA A 120 -5.27 3.25 6.07
C ALA A 120 -4.72 4.18 4.99
N LEU A 121 -5.50 5.21 4.62
CA LEU A 121 -5.08 6.25 3.68
C LEU A 121 -3.88 7.03 4.20
N LEU A 122 -3.88 7.45 5.48
CA LEU A 122 -2.74 8.15 6.10
C LEU A 122 -1.47 7.29 6.11
N ILE A 123 -1.58 6.00 6.43
CA ILE A 123 -0.44 5.07 6.41
C ILE A 123 0.09 4.95 4.98
N LEU A 124 -0.80 4.74 4.01
CA LEU A 124 -0.44 4.62 2.60
C LEU A 124 0.24 5.90 2.08
N LEU A 125 -0.25 7.07 2.50
CA LEU A 125 0.35 8.36 2.19
C LEU A 125 1.72 8.53 2.83
N GLY A 126 1.87 8.16 4.09
CA GLY A 126 3.16 8.18 4.78
C GLY A 126 4.19 7.29 4.10
N LEU A 127 3.79 6.09 3.69
CA LEU A 127 4.63 5.17 2.91
C LEU A 127 4.98 5.73 1.54
N GLY A 128 3.99 6.26 0.80
CA GLY A 128 4.21 6.86 -0.51
C GLY A 128 5.14 8.07 -0.46
N LEU A 129 5.00 8.93 0.55
CA LEU A 129 5.92 10.04 0.82
C LEU A 129 7.31 9.53 1.19
N GLY A 130 7.41 8.51 2.05
CA GLY A 130 8.68 7.87 2.40
C GLY A 130 9.40 7.33 1.16
N PHE A 131 8.70 6.56 0.31
CA PHE A 131 9.24 6.06 -0.95
C PHE A 131 9.59 7.18 -1.94
N THR A 132 8.82 8.27 -1.96
CA THR A 132 9.14 9.44 -2.80
C THR A 132 10.42 10.10 -2.33
N VAL A 133 10.56 10.34 -1.02
CA VAL A 133 11.77 10.94 -0.43
C VAL A 133 12.98 10.04 -0.70
N VAL A 134 12.89 8.76 -0.34
CA VAL A 134 13.97 7.78 -0.60
C VAL A 134 14.28 7.73 -2.09
N GLY A 135 13.27 7.62 -2.95
CA GLY A 135 13.45 7.57 -4.40
C GLY A 135 14.12 8.83 -4.94
N VAL A 136 13.73 10.03 -4.49
CA VAL A 136 14.38 11.28 -4.92
C VAL A 136 15.87 11.30 -4.58
N PHE A 137 16.25 10.80 -3.39
CA PHE A 137 17.65 10.74 -2.96
C PHE A 137 18.41 9.52 -3.53
N SER A 138 17.72 8.45 -3.90
CA SER A 138 18.29 7.24 -4.50
C SER A 138 18.29 7.25 -6.03
N THR A 139 17.60 8.19 -6.68
CA THR A 139 17.46 8.18 -8.13
C THR A 139 18.74 8.69 -8.79
N ASN A 140 19.20 7.94 -9.80
CA ASN A 140 20.22 8.45 -10.72
C ASN A 140 19.56 9.44 -11.68
N TRP A 141 19.62 10.72 -11.31
CA TRP A 141 19.08 11.81 -12.09
C TRP A 141 19.94 12.05 -13.31
N VAL A 142 19.62 11.40 -14.42
CA VAL A 142 20.17 11.78 -15.72
C VAL A 142 19.65 13.20 -16.02
N PRO A 143 20.54 14.18 -16.26
CA PRO A 143 20.13 15.56 -16.50
C PRO A 143 19.45 15.67 -17.87
N LYS A 144 18.16 15.35 -17.91
CA LYS A 144 17.30 15.49 -19.10
C LYS A 144 16.76 16.90 -19.25
N VAL A 145 16.73 17.68 -18.18
CA VAL A 145 16.21 19.05 -18.13
C VAL A 145 17.30 19.98 -17.62
N PRO A 146 17.93 20.81 -18.48
CA PRO A 146 19.04 21.69 -18.10
C PRO A 146 18.72 22.64 -16.94
N LEU A 147 17.45 23.03 -16.79
CA LEU A 147 16.98 23.91 -15.72
C LEU A 147 17.06 23.30 -14.31
N LEU A 148 17.03 21.97 -14.21
CA LEU A 148 17.04 21.27 -12.92
C LEU A 148 18.45 20.85 -12.50
N THR A 149 19.42 20.85 -13.43
CA THR A 149 20.82 20.49 -13.20
C THR A 149 21.44 21.15 -11.95
N PRO A 150 21.34 22.48 -11.72
CA PRO A 150 21.95 23.11 -10.55
C PRO A 150 21.33 22.67 -9.22
N VAL A 151 20.06 22.23 -9.23
CA VAL A 151 19.40 21.68 -8.03
C VAL A 151 19.79 20.22 -7.83
N LEU A 152 19.90 19.46 -8.91
CA LEU A 152 20.29 18.04 -8.89
C LEU A 152 21.75 17.85 -8.43
N GLU A 153 22.64 18.79 -8.76
CA GLU A 153 24.04 18.78 -8.32
C GLU A 153 24.20 19.01 -6.81
N LEU A 154 23.20 19.60 -6.14
CA LEU A 154 23.18 19.76 -4.69
C LEU A 154 22.72 18.50 -3.94
N LEU A 155 22.13 17.53 -4.65
CA LEU A 155 21.62 16.30 -4.04
C LEU A 155 22.76 15.29 -3.83
N PRO A 156 22.83 14.64 -2.65
CA PRO A 156 23.78 13.56 -2.42
C PRO A 156 23.46 12.38 -3.34
N THR A 157 24.30 12.12 -4.33
CA THR A 157 24.04 11.12 -5.38
C THR A 157 24.20 9.66 -4.92
N ASN A 158 24.70 9.41 -3.71
CA ASN A 158 25.17 8.07 -3.29
C ASN A 158 24.59 7.54 -1.96
N VAL A 159 23.62 8.21 -1.34
CA VAL A 159 23.42 7.98 0.11
C VAL A 159 22.51 6.78 0.44
N VAL A 160 21.68 6.29 -0.48
CA VAL A 160 20.74 5.22 -0.14
C VAL A 160 20.66 4.16 -1.25
N THR A 161 21.47 3.12 -1.11
CA THR A 161 21.31 1.86 -1.85
C THR A 161 20.34 0.96 -1.09
N LEU A 162 19.19 0.65 -1.71
CA LEU A 162 18.26 -0.32 -1.18
C LEU A 162 18.83 -1.74 -1.36
N PRO A 163 18.57 -2.66 -0.40
CA PRO A 163 18.88 -4.07 -0.57
C PRO A 163 18.26 -4.60 -1.88
N GLU A 164 18.99 -5.45 -2.61
CA GLU A 164 18.62 -6.03 -3.92
C GLU A 164 18.62 -5.09 -5.14
N ASN A 165 18.96 -3.80 -4.97
CA ASN A 165 19.13 -2.90 -6.12
C ASN A 165 20.55 -3.05 -6.72
N THR A 166 20.70 -3.97 -7.68
CA THR A 166 22.00 -4.37 -8.24
C THR A 166 22.60 -3.38 -9.25
N THR A 167 21.83 -2.40 -9.75
CA THR A 167 22.27 -1.50 -10.84
C THR A 167 21.81 -0.06 -10.65
N GLY A 168 22.48 0.67 -9.75
CA GLY A 168 22.52 2.14 -9.78
C GLY A 168 21.19 2.85 -9.52
N GLY A 169 20.77 2.88 -8.25
CA GLY A 169 19.72 3.79 -7.79
C GLY A 169 18.31 3.47 -8.30
N VAL A 170 17.32 4.26 -7.88
CA VAL A 170 15.92 4.11 -8.33
C VAL A 170 15.77 4.73 -9.71
N GLN A 171 15.27 3.98 -10.70
CA GLN A 171 15.03 4.56 -12.03
C GLN A 171 14.02 5.72 -11.95
N ALA A 172 14.34 6.87 -12.57
CA ALA A 172 13.49 8.07 -12.53
C ALA A 172 12.05 7.81 -13.00
N ASN A 173 11.85 6.91 -13.97
CA ASN A 173 10.52 6.53 -14.45
C ASN A 173 9.71 5.77 -13.38
N GLN A 174 10.36 4.94 -12.56
CA GLN A 174 9.70 4.22 -11.46
C GLN A 174 9.27 5.19 -10.36
N LEU A 175 10.13 6.17 -10.04
CA LEU A 175 9.79 7.25 -9.11
C LEU A 175 8.62 8.09 -9.63
N ALA A 176 8.65 8.52 -10.90
CA ALA A 176 7.57 9.30 -11.49
C ALA A 176 6.23 8.53 -11.47
N ALA A 177 6.24 7.24 -11.83
CA ALA A 177 5.05 6.39 -11.76
C ALA A 177 4.51 6.28 -10.33
N THR A 178 5.40 6.13 -9.35
CA THR A 178 5.06 6.10 -7.91
C THR A 178 4.36 7.40 -7.49
N ILE A 179 4.94 8.55 -7.82
CA ILE A 179 4.37 9.87 -7.50
C ILE A 179 2.99 10.03 -8.15
N VAL A 180 2.85 9.67 -9.43
CA VAL A 180 1.58 9.79 -10.18
C VAL A 180 0.48 8.93 -9.56
N ILE A 181 0.81 7.77 -9.00
CA ILE A 181 -0.17 6.90 -8.31
C ILE A 181 -0.59 7.50 -6.97
N PHE A 182 0.35 8.05 -6.19
CA PHE A 182 0.06 8.60 -4.86
C PHE A 182 -0.57 10.00 -4.90
N TRP A 183 -0.34 10.78 -5.96
CA TRP A 183 -0.82 12.16 -6.04
C TRP A 183 -2.35 12.30 -6.02
N PRO A 184 -3.14 11.54 -6.80
CA PRO A 184 -4.60 11.58 -6.71
C PRO A 184 -5.12 11.18 -5.33
N LEU A 185 -4.44 10.24 -4.66
CA LEU A 185 -4.79 9.83 -3.29
C LEU A 185 -4.54 10.95 -2.29
N LEU A 186 -3.42 11.68 -2.40
CA LEU A 186 -3.12 12.88 -1.60
C LEU A 186 -4.21 13.95 -1.77
N LEU A 187 -4.54 14.28 -3.02
CA LEU A 187 -5.55 15.30 -3.34
C LEU A 187 -6.93 14.91 -2.80
N THR A 188 -7.28 13.63 -2.89
CA THR A 188 -8.54 13.10 -2.36
C THR A 188 -8.57 13.17 -0.83
N ALA A 189 -7.49 12.78 -0.16
CA ALA A 189 -7.36 12.87 1.30
C ALA A 189 -7.49 14.31 1.79
N LEU A 190 -6.78 15.25 1.14
CA LEU A 190 -6.86 16.68 1.44
C LEU A 190 -8.28 17.19 1.28
N LYS A 191 -8.94 16.89 0.15
CA LYS A 191 -10.33 17.32 -0.11
C LYS A 191 -11.31 16.80 0.94
N ILE A 192 -11.19 15.54 1.35
CA ILE A 192 -12.03 14.95 2.41
C ILE A 192 -11.77 15.65 3.75
N SER A 193 -10.51 15.88 4.12
CA SER A 193 -10.13 16.57 5.34
C SER A 193 -10.69 18.00 5.39
N PHE A 194 -10.54 18.77 4.30
CA PHE A 194 -11.10 20.12 4.18
C PHE A 194 -12.63 20.15 4.29
N HIS A 195 -13.32 19.16 3.72
CA HIS A 195 -14.78 19.08 3.79
C HIS A 195 -15.26 18.78 5.22
N GLN A 196 -14.61 17.85 5.93
CA GLN A 196 -14.95 17.51 7.31
C GLN A 196 -14.70 18.68 8.28
N HIS A 197 -13.62 19.45 8.10
CA HIS A 197 -13.36 20.64 8.92
C HIS A 197 -14.34 21.78 8.69
N LYS A 198 -14.85 21.96 7.45
CA LYS A 198 -15.90 22.96 7.18
C LYS A 198 -17.22 22.59 7.86
N VAL A 199 -17.63 21.33 7.78
CA VAL A 199 -18.88 20.86 8.42
C VAL A 199 -18.76 20.94 9.95
N ALA A 200 -17.61 20.55 10.52
CA ALA A 200 -17.36 20.67 11.96
C ALA A 200 -17.40 22.12 12.44
N ARG A 201 -16.82 23.08 11.69
CA ARG A 201 -16.91 24.51 12.02
C ARG A 201 -18.35 25.04 11.96
N VAL A 202 -19.12 24.67 10.94
CA VAL A 202 -20.52 25.11 10.81
C VAL A 202 -21.37 24.57 11.97
N LEU A 203 -21.20 23.31 12.37
CA LEU A 203 -21.88 22.74 13.52
C LEU A 203 -21.46 23.38 14.85
N LEU A 204 -20.18 23.71 15.01
CA LEU A 204 -19.67 24.39 16.21
C LEU A 204 -20.25 25.80 16.32
N VAL A 205 -20.32 26.56 15.22
CA VAL A 205 -20.97 27.87 15.17
C VAL A 205 -22.45 27.75 15.54
N PHE A 206 -23.19 26.81 14.92
CA PHE A 206 -24.61 26.57 15.22
C PHE A 206 -24.86 26.20 16.69
N LEU A 207 -23.99 25.40 17.32
CA LEU A 207 -24.12 25.00 18.73
C LEU A 207 -23.74 26.11 19.72
N THR A 208 -22.98 27.12 19.29
CA THR A 208 -22.64 28.28 20.12
C THR A 208 -23.59 29.46 19.96
N THR A 209 -24.47 29.43 18.95
CA THR A 209 -25.44 30.49 18.65
C THR A 209 -26.88 30.16 19.07
N VAL A 210 -27.08 29.09 19.83
CA VAL A 210 -28.37 28.69 20.47
C VAL A 210 -28.16 28.65 21.97
#